data_AF-A0A964ALX4-F1
#
_entry.id   AF-A0A964ALX4-F1
#
_cell.length_a   1.000
_cell.length_b   1.000
_cell.length_c   1.000
_cell.angle_alpha   90.00
_cell.angle_beta   90.00
_cell.angle_gamma   90.00
#
_symmetry.space_group_name_H-M   'P 1'
#
loop_
_entity.id
_entity.type
_entity.pdbx_description
1 polymer ?
#
loop_
_entity_poly.entity_id
_entity_poly.type
_entity_poly.pdbx_seq_one_letter_code
_entity_poly.pdbx_strand_id
1 'polypeptide(L)'
;MPSILDRPPDDVREELAALRDALDAQLPPKRLDRNVLIATWNLRSFADLTEKWTASDDDSPKRDLRSLLAIGEIIKRFDVCALQEVKGNLRALRHLLRWLGPNWGLILTDVSQGSSGNSERLAYLFDRRTVRLSGLAAEVVIPDDYTTDITPASFRGQFARSPYAVSFAAGNDTFILVTLHVVYGVDGRDRTEELRVIARWLADWASRVNAWDHNLIALGDFNIDRQDDPNYQAFTSTGLRPAPGLVNVPRSIFDDPSKPDTLKFYDQIAWFTGETGVPALSLTPGRAGSFDFAPCVQTHRSRQALSYRISDHYPLWAEFLLRAD
;
A
#
# COMPACT_ATOMS: atom_id res chain seq x y z
N MET A 1 25.11 -19.01 -8.05
CA MET A 1 24.46 -17.69 -7.82
C MET A 1 24.22 -17.57 -6.33
N PRO A 2 24.44 -16.40 -5.71
CA PRO A 2 24.15 -16.20 -4.29
C PRO A 2 22.66 -16.44 -4.00
N SER A 3 22.38 -16.99 -2.83
CA SER A 3 21.04 -17.13 -2.27
C SER A 3 20.67 -15.88 -1.46
N ILE A 4 19.37 -15.54 -1.43
CA ILE A 4 18.85 -14.47 -0.56
C ILE A 4 19.06 -14.77 0.95
N LEU A 5 19.31 -16.03 1.30
CA LEU A 5 19.60 -16.47 2.66
C LEU A 5 21.10 -16.48 3.00
N ASP A 6 21.97 -16.26 2.01
CA ASP A 6 23.41 -16.17 2.27
C ASP A 6 23.71 -14.90 3.04
N ARG A 7 24.83 -14.89 3.78
CA ARG A 7 25.32 -13.68 4.45
C ARG A 7 25.63 -12.61 3.38
N PRO A 8 25.01 -11.41 3.44
CA PRO A 8 25.31 -10.34 2.49
C PRO A 8 26.75 -9.83 2.64
N PRO A 9 27.35 -9.28 1.56
CA PRO A 9 28.62 -8.54 1.61
C PRO A 9 28.62 -7.43 2.66
N ASP A 10 29.81 -7.02 3.11
CA ASP A 10 29.98 -6.07 4.21
C ASP A 10 29.27 -4.73 3.95
N ASP A 11 29.43 -4.18 2.76
CA ASP A 11 28.80 -2.92 2.34
C ASP A 11 27.26 -3.02 2.31
N VAL A 12 26.71 -4.18 1.94
CA VAL A 12 25.25 -4.41 1.97
C VAL A 12 24.76 -4.46 3.42
N ARG A 13 25.51 -5.10 4.32
CA ARG A 13 25.09 -5.19 5.74
C ARG A 13 25.16 -3.85 6.46
N GLU A 14 26.17 -3.05 6.17
CA GLU A 14 26.32 -1.68 6.71
C GLU A 14 25.16 -0.80 6.26
N GLU A 15 24.80 -0.85 4.97
CA GLU A 15 23.63 -0.15 4.44
C GLU A 15 22.33 -0.61 5.12
N LEU A 16 22.12 -1.93 5.26
CA LEU A 16 20.95 -2.45 5.96
C LEU A 16 20.93 -2.09 7.45
N ALA A 17 22.08 -1.92 8.09
CA ALA A 17 22.16 -1.41 9.47
C ALA A 17 21.70 0.05 9.54
N ALA A 18 22.23 0.91 8.67
CA ALA A 18 21.81 2.31 8.59
C ALA A 18 20.31 2.46 8.25
N LEU A 19 19.78 1.62 7.35
CA LEU A 19 18.35 1.57 7.06
C LEU A 19 17.53 1.18 8.29
N ARG A 20 17.98 0.19 9.07
CA ARG A 20 17.30 -0.22 10.31
C ARG A 20 17.30 0.92 11.33
N ASP A 21 18.43 1.56 11.55
CA ASP A 21 18.54 2.71 12.47
C ASP A 21 17.60 3.86 12.07
N ALA A 22 17.52 4.16 10.76
CA ALA A 22 16.60 5.17 10.24
C ALA A 22 15.12 4.78 10.45
N LEU A 23 14.77 3.52 10.22
CA LEU A 23 13.42 3.00 10.48
C LEU A 23 13.07 3.07 11.97
N ASP A 24 13.99 2.74 12.87
CA ASP A 24 13.80 2.84 14.33
C ASP A 24 13.61 4.28 14.81
N ALA A 25 14.30 5.23 14.17
CA ALA A 25 14.18 6.65 14.50
C ALA A 25 12.86 7.26 14.01
N GLN A 26 12.34 6.83 12.85
CA GLN A 26 11.22 7.48 12.17
C GLN A 26 9.86 6.83 12.47
N LEU A 27 9.81 5.50 12.58
CA LEU A 27 8.56 4.75 12.75
C LEU A 27 8.34 4.38 14.23
N PRO A 28 7.08 4.33 14.69
CA PRO A 28 6.76 3.76 16.00
C PRO A 28 7.14 2.26 16.05
N PRO A 29 7.51 1.72 17.22
CA PRO A 29 7.75 0.29 17.37
C PRO A 29 6.43 -0.48 17.35
N LYS A 30 6.48 -1.71 16.81
CA LYS A 30 5.41 -2.69 16.98
C LYS A 30 5.34 -3.14 18.44
N ARG A 31 4.16 -3.06 19.03
CA ARG A 31 3.88 -3.43 20.42
C ARG A 31 2.74 -4.42 20.41
N LEU A 32 3.09 -5.67 20.68
CA LEU A 32 2.13 -6.77 20.77
C LEU A 32 0.97 -6.38 21.70
N ASP A 33 -0.27 -6.65 21.26
CA ASP A 33 -1.51 -6.38 21.99
C ASP A 33 -1.70 -4.90 22.40
N ARG A 34 -1.03 -3.97 21.69
CA ARG A 34 -1.10 -2.52 21.97
C ARG A 34 -1.29 -1.69 20.72
N ASN A 35 -0.60 -2.01 19.64
CA ASN A 35 -0.80 -1.33 18.37
C ASN A 35 -0.69 -2.28 17.18
N VAL A 36 -1.21 -1.84 16.04
CA VAL A 36 -0.93 -2.40 14.72
C VAL A 36 -0.44 -1.29 13.80
N LEU A 37 0.60 -1.59 13.03
CA LEU A 37 1.13 -0.72 11.99
C LEU A 37 0.70 -1.26 10.62
N ILE A 38 -0.14 -0.50 9.94
CA ILE A 38 -0.68 -0.84 8.61
C ILE A 38 -0.01 0.05 7.58
N ALA A 39 0.52 -0.55 6.52
CA ALA A 39 1.15 0.16 5.42
C ALA A 39 0.53 -0.16 4.07
N THR A 40 0.76 0.74 3.12
CA THR A 40 0.57 0.51 1.68
C THR A 40 1.81 0.93 0.92
N TRP A 41 2.17 0.18 -0.12
CA TRP A 41 3.32 0.48 -0.94
C TRP A 41 3.15 -0.01 -2.37
N ASN A 42 3.09 0.93 -3.32
CA ASN A 42 3.29 0.60 -4.73
C ASN A 42 4.76 0.22 -4.93
N LEU A 43 5.03 -1.05 -5.25
CA LEU A 43 6.37 -1.54 -5.58
C LEU A 43 6.49 -1.64 -7.10
N ARG A 44 7.11 -0.61 -7.70
CA ARG A 44 7.25 -0.46 -9.14
C ARG A 44 7.60 -1.78 -9.84
N SER A 45 6.66 -2.28 -10.65
CA SER A 45 6.77 -3.52 -11.43
C SER A 45 7.44 -4.65 -10.65
N PHE A 46 6.89 -5.02 -9.49
CA PHE A 46 7.44 -6.05 -8.61
C PHE A 46 7.28 -7.45 -9.21
N ALA A 47 8.29 -7.85 -9.98
CA ALA A 47 8.26 -9.03 -10.83
C ALA A 47 9.47 -9.96 -10.56
N ASP A 48 10.46 -9.90 -11.46
CA ASP A 48 11.70 -10.66 -11.39
C ASP A 48 12.81 -9.87 -10.66
N LEU A 49 13.94 -10.53 -10.41
CA LEU A 49 15.16 -9.93 -9.90
C LEU A 49 16.40 -10.57 -10.54
N THR A 50 17.53 -9.86 -10.49
CA THR A 50 18.85 -10.43 -10.74
C THR A 50 19.39 -11.05 -9.45
N GLU A 51 19.70 -12.35 -9.47
CA GLU A 51 20.29 -13.09 -8.34
C GLU A 51 21.79 -12.77 -8.16
N LYS A 52 22.08 -11.50 -7.94
CA LYS A 52 23.38 -10.94 -7.54
C LYS A 52 23.16 -10.04 -6.33
N TRP A 53 24.19 -9.88 -5.49
CA TRP A 53 24.10 -8.93 -4.37
C TRP A 53 23.89 -7.50 -4.85
N THR A 54 24.68 -7.08 -5.85
CA THR A 54 24.52 -5.78 -6.50
C THR A 54 24.52 -5.99 -8.01
N ALA A 55 23.44 -5.61 -8.68
CA ALA A 55 23.31 -5.67 -10.13
C ALA A 55 24.10 -4.53 -10.80
N SER A 56 24.80 -4.89 -11.88
CA SER A 56 25.54 -3.97 -12.73
C SER A 56 24.63 -3.23 -13.72
N ASP A 57 25.23 -2.36 -14.53
CA ASP A 57 24.50 -1.61 -15.56
C ASP A 57 24.13 -2.47 -16.77
N ASP A 58 24.74 -3.65 -16.93
CA ASP A 58 24.38 -4.62 -17.98
C ASP A 58 23.32 -5.64 -17.53
N ASP A 59 23.02 -5.72 -16.23
CA ASP A 59 22.04 -6.66 -15.69
C ASP A 59 20.59 -6.21 -15.93
N SER A 60 19.69 -7.16 -16.19
CA SER A 60 18.25 -6.92 -16.29
C SER A 60 17.48 -8.11 -15.68
N PRO A 61 16.47 -7.89 -14.82
CA PRO A 61 16.01 -6.59 -14.32
C PRO A 61 17.01 -5.93 -13.37
N LYS A 62 16.82 -4.64 -13.05
CA LYS A 62 17.73 -3.92 -12.13
C LYS A 62 17.56 -4.31 -10.66
N ARG A 63 16.40 -4.76 -10.23
CA ARG A 63 16.20 -5.21 -8.84
C ARG A 63 17.13 -6.40 -8.53
N ASP A 64 17.92 -6.27 -7.48
CA ASP A 64 18.91 -7.26 -7.03
C ASP A 64 18.64 -7.72 -5.59
N LEU A 65 19.47 -8.63 -5.05
CA LEU A 65 19.27 -9.16 -3.70
C LEU A 65 19.41 -8.07 -2.63
N ARG A 66 20.36 -7.13 -2.77
CA ARG A 66 20.49 -5.96 -1.87
C ARG A 66 19.21 -5.14 -1.82
N SER A 67 18.66 -4.84 -3.00
CA SER A 67 17.42 -4.08 -3.12
C SER A 67 16.24 -4.83 -2.48
N LEU A 68 16.17 -6.15 -2.67
CA LEU A 68 15.13 -6.97 -2.06
C LEU A 68 15.22 -7.03 -0.54
N LEU A 69 16.44 -7.06 0.02
CA LEU A 69 16.65 -6.99 1.48
C LEU A 69 16.22 -5.65 2.06
N ALA A 70 16.49 -4.54 1.38
CA ALA A 70 16.01 -3.23 1.78
C ALA A 70 14.47 -3.14 1.79
N ILE A 71 13.82 -3.64 0.73
CA ILE A 71 12.35 -3.77 0.66
C ILE A 71 11.83 -4.59 1.85
N GLY A 72 12.49 -5.73 2.15
CA GLY A 72 12.13 -6.59 3.26
C GLY A 72 12.29 -5.96 4.65
N GLU A 73 13.36 -5.20 4.90
CA GLU A 73 13.56 -4.50 6.17
C GLU A 73 12.51 -3.40 6.40
N ILE A 74 12.07 -2.72 5.34
CA ILE A 74 10.97 -1.75 5.39
C ILE A 74 9.65 -2.47 5.71
N ILE A 75 9.32 -3.52 4.96
CA ILE A 75 8.07 -4.30 5.17
C ILE A 75 8.00 -4.88 6.58
N LYS A 76 9.14 -5.32 7.15
CA LYS A 76 9.20 -5.88 8.52
C LYS A 76 8.76 -4.90 9.61
N ARG A 77 8.74 -3.60 9.35
CA ARG A 77 8.27 -2.60 10.31
C ARG A 77 6.76 -2.61 10.48
N PHE A 78 6.01 -3.21 9.56
CA PHE A 78 4.56 -3.22 9.59
C PHE A 78 4.00 -4.59 10.01
N ASP A 79 2.77 -4.60 10.49
CA ASP A 79 2.01 -5.82 10.79
C ASP A 79 1.30 -6.33 9.55
N VAL A 80 0.79 -5.41 8.73
CA VAL A 80 0.22 -5.69 7.42
C VAL A 80 0.71 -4.62 6.44
N CYS A 81 1.14 -5.05 5.25
CA CYS A 81 1.53 -4.16 4.16
C CYS A 81 0.78 -4.57 2.88
N ALA A 82 -0.03 -3.67 2.34
CA ALA A 82 -0.62 -3.83 1.02
C ALA A 82 0.38 -3.44 -0.06
N LEU A 83 0.55 -4.32 -1.04
CA LEU A 83 1.47 -4.16 -2.15
C LEU A 83 0.68 -4.02 -3.44
N GLN A 84 0.96 -2.94 -4.17
CA GLN A 84 0.49 -2.74 -5.54
C GLN A 84 1.62 -3.10 -6.54
N GLU A 85 1.26 -3.23 -7.81
CA GLU A 85 2.18 -3.60 -8.91
C GLU A 85 2.91 -4.94 -8.78
N VAL A 86 2.37 -5.89 -8.01
CA VAL A 86 2.89 -7.27 -8.00
C VAL A 86 2.57 -7.93 -9.34
N LYS A 87 3.58 -8.25 -10.15
CA LYS A 87 3.35 -8.69 -11.54
C LYS A 87 3.04 -10.18 -11.67
N GLY A 88 2.76 -10.60 -12.90
CA GLY A 88 2.61 -11.99 -13.34
C GLY A 88 3.72 -12.93 -12.83
N ASN A 89 4.98 -12.50 -12.99
CA ASN A 89 6.15 -13.21 -12.49
C ASN A 89 6.37 -12.91 -11.00
N LEU A 90 6.24 -13.93 -10.15
CA LEU A 90 6.35 -13.79 -8.68
C LEU A 90 7.75 -14.08 -8.13
N ARG A 91 8.80 -14.11 -8.96
CA ARG A 91 10.14 -14.51 -8.52
C ARG A 91 10.66 -13.62 -7.38
N ALA A 92 10.66 -12.30 -7.53
CA ALA A 92 11.11 -11.39 -6.47
C ALA A 92 10.29 -11.54 -5.19
N LEU A 93 8.95 -11.66 -5.31
CA LEU A 93 8.06 -11.88 -4.17
C LEU A 93 8.39 -13.20 -3.44
N ARG A 94 8.67 -14.28 -4.17
CA ARG A 94 9.04 -15.58 -3.59
C ARG A 94 10.38 -15.52 -2.86
N HIS A 95 11.36 -14.78 -3.38
CA HIS A 95 12.62 -14.54 -2.68
C HIS A 95 12.42 -13.71 -1.42
N LEU A 96 11.59 -12.67 -1.50
CA LEU A 96 11.26 -11.82 -0.35
C LEU A 96 10.59 -12.64 0.76
N LEU A 97 9.57 -13.43 0.44
CA LEU A 97 8.91 -14.31 1.40
C LEU A 97 9.85 -15.34 2.02
N ARG A 98 10.74 -15.94 1.21
CA ARG A 98 11.75 -16.88 1.71
C ARG A 98 12.64 -16.23 2.75
N TRP A 99 13.04 -14.98 2.52
CA TRP A 99 13.89 -14.22 3.45
C TRP A 99 13.12 -13.73 4.69
N LEU A 100 11.90 -13.23 4.52
CA LEU A 100 11.01 -12.83 5.63
C LEU A 100 10.73 -14.00 6.58
N GLY A 101 10.68 -15.21 6.05
CA GLY A 101 10.58 -16.45 6.82
C GLY A 101 9.15 -16.91 7.09
N PRO A 102 8.97 -18.04 7.80
CA PRO A 102 7.70 -18.77 7.90
C PRO A 102 6.59 -18.04 8.67
N ASN A 103 6.96 -17.00 9.42
CA ASN A 103 6.02 -16.18 10.18
C ASN A 103 5.31 -15.13 9.30
N TRP A 104 5.71 -14.96 8.05
CA TRP A 104 5.05 -14.04 7.13
C TRP A 104 4.03 -14.76 6.27
N GLY A 105 2.82 -14.21 6.22
CA GLY A 105 1.75 -14.63 5.33
C GLY A 105 1.71 -13.79 4.05
N LEU A 106 1.15 -14.39 3.00
CA LEU A 106 0.83 -13.75 1.74
C LEU A 106 -0.60 -14.12 1.36
N ILE A 107 -1.38 -13.13 0.96
CA ILE A 107 -2.66 -13.31 0.28
C ILE A 107 -2.76 -12.29 -0.86
N LEU A 108 -3.22 -12.71 -2.03
CA LEU A 108 -3.20 -11.91 -3.25
C LEU A 108 -4.37 -12.24 -4.17
N THR A 109 -4.72 -11.30 -5.04
CA THR A 109 -5.58 -11.54 -6.20
C THR A 109 -4.85 -12.34 -7.27
N ASP A 110 -5.58 -12.87 -8.26
CA ASP A 110 -4.93 -13.22 -9.52
C ASP A 110 -4.72 -11.98 -10.40
N VAL A 111 -4.05 -12.14 -11.54
CA VAL A 111 -3.94 -11.08 -12.55
C VAL A 111 -5.30 -10.83 -13.19
N SER A 112 -5.71 -9.56 -13.24
CA SER A 112 -6.88 -9.18 -14.03
C SER A 112 -6.61 -9.50 -15.51
N GLN A 113 -7.46 -10.32 -16.12
CA GLN A 113 -7.34 -10.71 -17.52
C GLN A 113 -7.61 -9.51 -18.44
N GLY A 114 -6.81 -9.35 -19.50
CA GLY A 114 -6.88 -8.21 -20.42
C GLY A 114 -5.70 -7.24 -20.28
N SER A 115 -5.58 -6.31 -21.22
CA SER A 115 -4.44 -5.37 -21.28
C SER A 115 -4.50 -4.28 -20.21
N SER A 116 -5.70 -3.89 -19.77
CA SER A 116 -5.93 -2.81 -18.81
C SER A 116 -5.36 -3.12 -17.41
N GLY A 117 -5.38 -4.38 -16.99
CA GLY A 117 -4.86 -4.82 -15.70
C GLY A 117 -3.33 -4.92 -15.62
N ASN A 118 -2.61 -4.71 -16.74
CA ASN A 118 -1.15 -4.70 -16.83
C ASN A 118 -0.45 -5.94 -16.20
N SER A 119 -1.13 -7.10 -16.17
CA SER A 119 -0.67 -8.32 -15.49
C SER A 119 -0.24 -8.07 -14.04
N GLU A 120 -0.95 -7.20 -13.33
CA GLU A 120 -0.72 -6.84 -11.93
C GLU A 120 -1.69 -7.56 -11.00
N ARG A 121 -1.26 -7.68 -9.76
CA ARG A 121 -1.99 -8.23 -8.63
C ARG A 121 -1.94 -7.26 -7.48
N LEU A 122 -2.96 -7.33 -6.64
CA LEU A 122 -3.00 -6.70 -5.34
C LEU A 122 -2.66 -7.77 -4.31
N ALA A 123 -1.75 -7.46 -3.39
CA ALA A 123 -1.30 -8.42 -2.39
C ALA A 123 -1.24 -7.78 -1.00
N TYR A 124 -1.38 -8.62 0.03
CA TYR A 124 -1.03 -8.27 1.39
C TYR A 124 0.07 -9.21 1.89
N LEU A 125 1.14 -8.62 2.43
CA LEU A 125 2.09 -9.32 3.28
C LEU A 125 1.81 -8.98 4.73
N PHE A 126 1.81 -9.99 5.61
CA PHE A 126 1.43 -9.78 7.00
C PHE A 126 2.22 -10.66 7.96
N ASP A 127 2.51 -10.13 9.14
CA ASP A 127 3.23 -10.82 10.21
C ASP A 127 2.27 -11.66 11.05
N ARG A 128 2.30 -12.99 10.86
CA ARG A 128 1.37 -13.94 11.50
C ARG A 128 1.54 -14.02 13.02
N ARG A 129 2.56 -13.37 13.58
CA ARG A 129 2.78 -13.26 15.03
C ARG A 129 1.92 -12.18 15.67
N THR A 130 1.51 -11.17 14.91
CA THR A 130 0.78 -10.00 15.41
C THR A 130 -0.62 -9.89 14.84
N VAL A 131 -0.85 -10.44 13.64
CA VAL A 131 -2.15 -10.41 12.96
C VAL A 131 -2.50 -11.76 12.34
N ARG A 132 -3.79 -12.04 12.20
CA ARG A 132 -4.32 -13.22 11.49
C ARG A 132 -5.42 -12.81 10.52
N LEU A 133 -5.63 -13.59 9.47
CA LEU A 133 -6.81 -13.46 8.63
C LEU A 133 -8.06 -13.76 9.47
N SER A 134 -9.10 -12.94 9.36
CA SER A 134 -10.36 -13.14 10.08
C SER A 134 -11.49 -13.75 9.24
N GLY A 135 -11.25 -13.99 7.95
CA GLY A 135 -12.08 -14.87 7.12
C GLY A 135 -12.64 -14.24 5.84
N LEU A 136 -12.64 -12.91 5.72
CA LEU A 136 -13.04 -12.23 4.48
C LEU A 136 -11.83 -12.05 3.56
N ALA A 137 -11.99 -12.47 2.31
CA ALA A 137 -11.13 -12.08 1.19
C ALA A 137 -12.02 -11.97 -0.05
N ALA A 138 -12.05 -10.79 -0.69
CA ALA A 138 -12.94 -10.54 -1.81
C ALA A 138 -12.37 -9.49 -2.78
N GLU A 139 -12.57 -9.72 -4.07
CA GLU A 139 -12.49 -8.65 -5.06
C GLU A 139 -13.82 -7.90 -5.07
N VAL A 140 -13.74 -6.57 -5.05
CA VAL A 140 -14.91 -5.70 -5.01
C VAL A 140 -15.45 -5.54 -6.42
N VAL A 141 -16.70 -5.98 -6.60
CA VAL A 141 -17.50 -5.71 -7.79
C VAL A 141 -18.58 -4.71 -7.40
N ILE A 142 -18.71 -3.64 -8.18
CA ILE A 142 -19.73 -2.63 -7.92
C ILE A 142 -20.97 -2.93 -8.76
N PRO A 143 -22.15 -3.11 -8.13
CA PRO A 143 -23.40 -3.34 -8.84
C PRO A 143 -23.83 -2.17 -9.73
N ASP A 144 -24.56 -2.46 -10.80
CA ASP A 144 -25.07 -1.45 -11.75
C ASP A 144 -25.92 -0.36 -11.08
N ASP A 145 -26.62 -0.68 -9.99
CA ASP A 145 -27.43 0.28 -9.21
C ASP A 145 -26.60 1.46 -8.64
N TYR A 146 -25.30 1.28 -8.45
CA TYR A 146 -24.39 2.37 -8.04
C TYR A 146 -24.00 3.30 -9.19
N THR A 147 -24.41 2.98 -10.41
CA THR A 147 -23.99 3.63 -11.66
C THR A 147 -25.14 4.23 -12.45
N THR A 148 -26.38 4.10 -11.96
CA THR A 148 -27.61 4.55 -12.65
C THR A 148 -27.63 6.05 -12.96
N ASP A 149 -27.01 6.87 -12.12
CA ASP A 149 -26.92 8.32 -12.30
C ASP A 149 -25.70 8.75 -13.12
N ILE A 150 -24.89 7.80 -13.58
CA ILE A 150 -23.65 8.04 -14.30
C ILE A 150 -23.92 7.86 -15.79
N THR A 151 -23.47 8.83 -16.58
CA THR A 151 -23.67 8.74 -18.03
C THR A 151 -22.99 7.48 -18.56
N PRO A 152 -23.63 6.72 -19.46
CA PRO A 152 -23.09 5.45 -19.92
C PRO A 152 -21.68 5.53 -20.54
N ALA A 153 -21.19 6.71 -20.91
CA ALA A 153 -19.85 6.88 -21.47
C ALA A 153 -18.73 6.84 -20.40
N SER A 154 -19.00 7.17 -19.13
CA SER A 154 -17.97 7.36 -18.09
C SER A 154 -17.77 6.16 -17.15
N PHE A 155 -18.69 5.20 -17.11
CA PHE A 155 -18.56 4.00 -16.27
C PHE A 155 -19.17 2.77 -16.95
N ARG A 156 -18.54 2.31 -18.04
CA ARG A 156 -19.03 1.18 -18.85
C ARG A 156 -18.17 -0.09 -18.75
N GLY A 157 -17.25 -0.15 -17.79
CA GLY A 157 -16.28 -1.24 -17.67
C GLY A 157 -16.10 -1.70 -16.23
N GLN A 158 -15.70 -2.96 -16.06
CA GLN A 158 -15.12 -3.43 -14.81
C GLN A 158 -13.84 -2.64 -14.51
N PHE A 159 -13.50 -2.51 -13.23
CA PHE A 159 -12.21 -1.96 -12.83
C PHE A 159 -11.07 -2.67 -13.57
N ALA A 160 -10.08 -1.91 -14.04
CA ALA A 160 -8.89 -2.50 -14.62
C ALA A 160 -8.18 -3.45 -13.62
N ARG A 161 -8.26 -3.11 -12.33
CA ARG A 161 -7.90 -3.94 -11.19
C ARG A 161 -8.98 -3.76 -10.13
N SER A 162 -9.78 -4.80 -9.91
CA SER A 162 -10.83 -4.78 -8.88
C SER A 162 -10.23 -4.46 -7.50
N PRO A 163 -10.82 -3.54 -6.72
CA PRO A 163 -10.34 -3.28 -5.36
C PRO A 163 -10.31 -4.58 -4.56
N TYR A 164 -9.27 -4.80 -3.75
CA TYR A 164 -9.08 -6.06 -3.04
C TYR A 164 -9.24 -5.89 -1.53
N ALA A 165 -10.28 -6.52 -0.98
CA ALA A 165 -10.64 -6.46 0.41
C ALA A 165 -10.21 -7.72 1.17
N VAL A 166 -9.48 -7.56 2.27
CA VAL A 166 -9.11 -8.66 3.17
C VAL A 166 -9.33 -8.24 4.61
N SER A 167 -9.93 -9.13 5.41
CA SER A 167 -10.11 -8.90 6.84
C SER A 167 -9.01 -9.55 7.67
N PHE A 168 -8.53 -8.80 8.65
CA PHE A 168 -7.54 -9.21 9.64
C PHE A 168 -8.10 -9.02 11.05
N ALA A 169 -7.53 -9.75 11.99
CA ALA A 169 -7.77 -9.57 13.42
C ALA A 169 -6.44 -9.43 14.18
N ALA A 170 -6.42 -8.52 15.15
CA ALA A 170 -5.34 -8.28 16.09
C ALA A 170 -5.93 -8.04 17.48
N GLY A 171 -5.59 -8.86 18.47
CA GLY A 171 -6.32 -8.88 19.75
C GLY A 171 -7.82 -9.14 19.52
N ASN A 172 -8.66 -8.25 20.06
CA ASN A 172 -10.11 -8.26 19.88
C ASN A 172 -10.60 -7.42 18.69
N ASP A 173 -9.71 -6.67 18.05
CA ASP A 173 -10.09 -5.77 16.97
C ASP A 173 -10.04 -6.49 15.62
N THR A 174 -11.11 -6.33 14.85
CA THR A 174 -11.19 -6.77 13.44
C THR A 174 -11.21 -5.57 12.52
N PHE A 175 -10.39 -5.63 11.47
CA PHE A 175 -10.31 -4.59 10.45
C PHE A 175 -10.27 -5.18 9.06
N ILE A 176 -10.92 -4.51 8.11
CA ILE A 176 -10.97 -4.83 6.71
C ILE A 176 -10.13 -3.79 5.98
N LEU A 177 -9.09 -4.26 5.29
CA LEU A 177 -8.28 -3.43 4.42
C LEU A 177 -8.80 -3.58 3.00
N VAL A 178 -9.13 -2.46 2.36
CA VAL A 178 -9.53 -2.41 0.94
C VAL A 178 -8.44 -1.71 0.17
N THR A 179 -7.67 -2.48 -0.60
CA THR A 179 -6.60 -1.92 -1.41
C THR A 179 -7.08 -1.54 -2.81
N LEU A 180 -6.77 -0.30 -3.23
CA LEU A 180 -7.12 0.23 -4.55
C LEU A 180 -5.83 0.55 -5.32
N HIS A 181 -5.87 0.33 -6.64
CA HIS A 181 -4.82 0.75 -7.56
C HIS A 181 -5.47 1.34 -8.83
N VAL A 182 -5.95 2.57 -8.70
CA VAL A 182 -6.76 3.26 -9.72
C VAL A 182 -5.88 3.61 -10.91
N VAL A 183 -6.35 3.38 -12.15
CA VAL A 183 -5.56 3.60 -13.37
C VAL A 183 -5.19 5.08 -13.52
N TYR A 184 -3.94 5.34 -13.93
CA TYR A 184 -3.56 6.64 -14.44
C TYR A 184 -4.14 6.89 -15.84
N GLY A 185 -5.36 7.43 -15.93
CA GLY A 185 -6.03 7.83 -17.19
C GLY A 185 -5.43 9.06 -17.88
N VAL A 186 -5.69 9.22 -19.19
CA VAL A 186 -5.18 10.33 -20.02
C VAL A 186 -5.94 11.65 -19.75
N ASP A 187 -7.22 11.56 -19.35
CA ASP A 187 -8.07 12.67 -18.92
C ASP A 187 -8.54 12.47 -17.47
N GLY A 188 -8.32 13.46 -16.59
CA GLY A 188 -8.64 13.36 -15.16
C GLY A 188 -10.13 13.19 -14.82
N ARG A 189 -11.03 13.44 -15.77
CA ARG A 189 -12.50 13.35 -15.58
C ARG A 189 -13.01 11.91 -15.51
N ASP A 190 -12.35 10.96 -16.17
CA ASP A 190 -12.80 9.56 -16.18
C ASP A 190 -12.63 8.89 -14.81
N ARG A 191 -11.69 9.37 -13.99
CA ARG A 191 -11.40 8.82 -12.65
C ARG A 191 -12.32 9.36 -11.56
N THR A 192 -12.84 10.56 -11.74
CA THR A 192 -13.65 11.25 -10.72
C THR A 192 -14.94 10.49 -10.44
N GLU A 193 -15.61 9.99 -11.47
CA GLU A 193 -16.83 9.18 -11.30
C GLU A 193 -16.51 7.82 -10.67
N GLU A 194 -15.44 7.15 -11.10
CA GLU A 194 -14.99 5.88 -10.52
C GLU A 194 -14.73 6.03 -9.01
N LEU A 195 -13.98 7.05 -8.60
CA LEU A 195 -13.71 7.34 -7.19
C LEU A 195 -14.97 7.70 -6.41
N ARG A 196 -15.91 8.45 -7.01
CA ARG A 196 -17.19 8.79 -6.36
C ARG A 196 -18.02 7.54 -6.11
N VAL A 197 -18.06 6.62 -7.08
CA VAL A 197 -18.76 5.34 -6.97
C VAL A 197 -18.13 4.47 -5.88
N ILE A 198 -16.80 4.34 -5.89
CA ILE A 198 -16.06 3.63 -4.84
C ILE A 198 -16.36 4.25 -3.46
N ALA A 199 -16.34 5.57 -3.33
CA ALA A 199 -16.61 6.27 -2.07
C ALA A 199 -18.03 5.99 -1.53
N ARG A 200 -19.04 5.95 -2.41
CA ARG A 200 -20.42 5.54 -2.05
C ARG A 200 -20.49 4.09 -1.60
N TRP A 201 -19.89 3.20 -2.38
CA TRP A 201 -19.88 1.77 -2.07
C TRP A 201 -19.18 1.47 -0.73
N LEU A 202 -18.04 2.12 -0.46
CA LEU A 202 -17.31 2.02 0.80
C LEU A 202 -18.15 2.53 1.98
N ALA A 203 -18.89 3.63 1.81
CA ALA A 203 -19.73 4.19 2.87
C ALA A 203 -20.89 3.26 3.26
N ASP A 204 -21.55 2.67 2.26
CA ASP A 204 -22.59 1.67 2.49
C ASP A 204 -22.02 0.42 3.15
N TRP A 205 -20.83 -0.01 2.72
CA TRP A 205 -20.20 -1.19 3.31
C TRP A 205 -19.76 -0.94 4.75
N ALA A 206 -19.13 0.19 5.04
CA ALA A 206 -18.76 0.62 6.39
C ALA A 206 -19.98 0.57 7.33
N SER A 207 -21.12 1.10 6.87
CA SER A 207 -22.37 1.10 7.63
C SER A 207 -22.88 -0.31 7.94
N ARG A 208 -22.78 -1.24 6.99
CA ARG A 208 -23.14 -2.65 7.20
C ARG A 208 -22.17 -3.33 8.16
N VAL A 209 -20.86 -3.20 7.94
CA VAL A 209 -19.86 -3.96 8.71
C VAL A 209 -19.69 -3.46 10.15
N ASN A 210 -20.04 -2.21 10.40
CA ASN A 210 -20.09 -1.64 11.74
C ASN A 210 -21.07 -2.38 12.68
N ALA A 211 -22.08 -3.08 12.15
CA ALA A 211 -22.96 -3.93 12.95
C ALA A 211 -22.21 -5.10 13.65
N TRP A 212 -21.03 -5.45 13.16
CA TRP A 212 -20.11 -6.42 13.76
C TRP A 212 -18.84 -5.78 14.34
N ASP A 213 -18.83 -4.45 14.51
CA ASP A 213 -17.68 -3.69 15.01
C ASP A 213 -16.39 -3.86 14.17
N HIS A 214 -16.55 -4.13 12.87
CA HIS A 214 -15.43 -4.23 11.94
C HIS A 214 -15.02 -2.85 11.42
N ASN A 215 -13.72 -2.59 11.48
CA ASN A 215 -13.10 -1.35 11.03
C ASN A 215 -12.79 -1.38 9.52
N LEU A 216 -13.39 -0.53 8.70
CA LEU A 216 -13.12 -0.48 7.26
C LEU A 216 -12.09 0.62 6.92
N ILE A 217 -10.95 0.23 6.33
CA ILE A 217 -9.85 1.13 5.97
C ILE A 217 -9.55 0.98 4.48
N ALA A 218 -9.59 2.07 3.73
CA ALA A 218 -9.20 2.12 2.33
C ALA A 218 -7.74 2.57 2.21
N LEU A 219 -6.92 1.90 1.40
CA LEU A 219 -5.52 2.24 1.22
C LEU A 219 -4.93 1.81 -0.13
N GLY A 220 -3.85 2.43 -0.60
CA GLY A 220 -3.28 2.09 -1.91
C GLY A 220 -2.88 3.31 -2.71
N ASP A 221 -2.55 3.08 -3.97
CA ASP A 221 -2.28 4.13 -4.96
C ASP A 221 -3.59 4.50 -5.67
N PHE A 222 -4.18 5.61 -5.27
CA PHE A 222 -5.45 6.10 -5.82
C PHE A 222 -5.23 7.05 -6.98
N ASN A 223 -3.96 7.34 -7.32
CA ASN A 223 -3.59 8.27 -8.39
C ASN A 223 -4.30 9.64 -8.30
N ILE A 224 -4.48 10.14 -7.07
CA ILE A 224 -5.00 11.50 -6.77
C ILE A 224 -3.85 12.50 -6.89
N ASP A 225 -4.02 13.60 -7.63
CA ASP A 225 -2.90 14.49 -7.96
C ASP A 225 -2.57 15.41 -6.79
N ARG A 226 -3.58 16.04 -6.18
CA ARG A 226 -3.42 16.98 -5.07
C ARG A 226 -4.66 17.04 -4.19
N GLN A 227 -4.50 17.57 -2.98
CA GLN A 227 -5.63 17.89 -2.11
C GLN A 227 -6.63 18.80 -2.84
N ASP A 228 -7.91 18.54 -2.61
CA ASP A 228 -9.04 19.30 -3.16
C ASP A 228 -9.19 19.30 -4.69
N ASP A 229 -8.42 18.49 -5.42
CA ASP A 229 -8.71 18.21 -6.83
C ASP A 229 -10.03 17.44 -7.00
N PRO A 230 -10.59 17.34 -8.22
CA PRO A 230 -11.86 16.61 -8.43
C PRO A 230 -11.85 15.16 -7.94
N ASN A 231 -10.71 14.46 -8.04
CA ASN A 231 -10.56 13.07 -7.61
C ASN A 231 -10.54 12.95 -6.08
N TYR A 232 -9.84 13.86 -5.41
CA TYR A 232 -9.87 14.01 -3.95
C TYR A 232 -11.27 14.30 -3.44
N GLN A 233 -11.97 15.26 -4.06
CA GLN A 233 -13.33 15.61 -3.69
C GLN A 233 -14.30 14.44 -3.89
N ALA A 234 -14.18 13.72 -5.01
CA ALA A 234 -14.96 12.51 -5.25
C ALA A 234 -14.69 11.42 -4.20
N PHE A 235 -13.42 11.15 -3.92
CA PHE A 235 -12.99 10.14 -2.95
C PHE A 235 -13.47 10.45 -1.53
N THR A 236 -13.45 11.71 -1.12
CA THR A 236 -13.85 12.17 0.22
C THR A 236 -15.33 12.54 0.35
N SER A 237 -16.10 12.47 -0.75
CA SER A 237 -17.47 12.98 -0.84
C SER A 237 -18.47 12.34 0.13
N THR A 238 -18.17 11.14 0.63
CA THR A 238 -19.03 10.38 1.56
C THR A 238 -18.52 10.40 3.00
N GLY A 239 -17.53 11.23 3.32
CA GLY A 239 -16.96 11.36 4.67
C GLY A 239 -15.72 10.51 4.91
N LEU A 240 -15.18 9.88 3.87
CA LEU A 240 -13.87 9.26 3.92
C LEU A 240 -12.80 10.38 4.04
N ARG A 241 -11.82 10.17 4.91
CA ARG A 241 -10.75 11.14 5.16
C ARG A 241 -9.39 10.44 5.17
N PRO A 242 -8.38 10.95 4.44
CA PRO A 242 -7.01 10.52 4.64
C PRO A 242 -6.58 10.65 6.10
N ALA A 243 -5.68 9.76 6.53
CA ALA A 243 -5.06 9.87 7.85
C ALA A 243 -4.44 11.27 8.01
N PRO A 244 -4.71 11.99 9.11
CA PRO A 244 -4.25 13.39 9.27
C PRO A 244 -2.74 13.56 9.09
N GLY A 245 -1.94 12.56 9.50
CA GLY A 245 -0.48 12.56 9.34
C GLY A 245 0.03 12.40 7.91
N LEU A 246 -0.84 12.17 6.92
CA LEU A 246 -0.47 11.97 5.52
C LEU A 246 -0.68 13.21 4.64
N VAL A 247 -1.22 14.32 5.16
CA VAL A 247 -1.53 15.49 4.32
C VAL A 247 -0.26 16.09 3.68
N ASN A 248 0.81 16.28 4.46
CA ASN A 248 2.03 16.98 4.02
C ASN A 248 3.27 16.06 4.02
N VAL A 249 3.15 14.85 3.46
CA VAL A 249 4.26 13.89 3.38
C VAL A 249 4.62 13.60 1.92
N PRO A 250 5.91 13.38 1.60
CA PRO A 250 6.30 12.93 0.28
C PRO A 250 5.78 11.51 0.03
N ARG A 251 5.28 11.25 -1.18
CA ARG A 251 4.75 9.96 -1.61
C ARG A 251 5.57 9.35 -2.74
N SER A 252 6.34 10.15 -3.46
CA SER A 252 7.25 9.71 -4.52
C SER A 252 8.69 10.09 -4.23
N ILE A 253 9.65 9.25 -4.65
CA ILE A 253 11.08 9.59 -4.62
C ILE A 253 11.42 10.82 -5.47
N PHE A 254 10.54 11.22 -6.39
CA PHE A 254 10.71 12.39 -7.24
C PHE A 254 10.14 13.67 -6.64
N ASP A 255 9.42 13.56 -5.52
CA ASP A 255 8.90 14.72 -4.81
C ASP A 255 10.06 15.64 -4.33
N ASP A 256 9.74 16.92 -4.23
CA ASP A 256 10.61 17.96 -3.68
C ASP A 256 10.01 18.40 -2.33
N PRO A 257 10.56 17.94 -1.18
CA PRO A 257 10.05 18.28 0.14
C PRO A 257 10.11 19.79 0.44
N SER A 258 10.93 20.55 -0.29
CA SER A 258 10.99 22.02 -0.17
C SER A 258 9.81 22.74 -0.83
N LYS A 259 9.00 22.01 -1.61
CA LYS A 259 7.82 22.51 -2.32
C LYS A 259 6.59 21.68 -1.95
N PRO A 260 6.12 21.78 -0.69
CA PRO A 260 5.01 20.98 -0.18
C PRO A 260 3.73 21.09 -1.03
N ASP A 261 3.47 22.27 -1.62
CA ASP A 261 2.32 22.52 -2.49
C ASP A 261 2.35 21.75 -3.82
N THR A 262 3.51 21.15 -4.16
CA THR A 262 3.68 20.33 -5.36
C THR A 262 3.66 18.83 -5.08
N LEU A 263 3.60 18.44 -3.80
CA LEU A 263 3.55 17.04 -3.40
C LEU A 263 2.29 16.38 -3.93
N LYS A 264 2.49 15.19 -4.49
CA LYS A 264 1.41 14.40 -5.06
C LYS A 264 0.61 13.70 -3.96
N PHE A 265 -0.67 13.45 -4.22
CA PHE A 265 -1.60 12.75 -3.33
C PHE A 265 -1.88 11.30 -3.78
N TYR A 266 -0.98 10.70 -4.57
CA TYR A 266 -1.21 9.40 -5.22
C TYR A 266 -1.64 8.33 -4.22
N ASP A 267 -0.79 8.05 -3.25
CA ASP A 267 -1.04 7.04 -2.22
C ASP A 267 -1.86 7.60 -1.04
N GLN A 268 -2.77 6.78 -0.51
CA GLN A 268 -3.64 7.13 0.61
C GLN A 268 -3.80 5.98 1.61
N ILE A 269 -4.07 6.35 2.87
CA ILE A 269 -4.69 5.49 3.88
C ILE A 269 -5.81 6.33 4.49
N ALA A 270 -7.04 5.84 4.43
CA ALA A 270 -8.23 6.63 4.75
C ALA A 270 -9.33 5.80 5.40
N TRP A 271 -10.14 6.46 6.22
CA TRP A 271 -11.28 5.86 6.92
C TRP A 271 -12.38 6.91 7.15
N PHE A 272 -13.57 6.44 7.55
CA PHE A 272 -14.69 7.30 7.88
C PHE A 272 -14.56 7.86 9.30
N THR A 273 -14.93 9.13 9.50
CA THR A 273 -14.75 9.84 10.78
C THR A 273 -16.04 10.09 11.56
N GLY A 274 -17.20 9.67 11.05
CA GLY A 274 -18.50 9.94 11.67
C GLY A 274 -19.16 11.25 11.24
N GLU A 275 -18.43 12.16 10.58
CA GLU A 275 -18.91 13.50 10.20
C GLU A 275 -20.16 13.51 9.31
N THR A 276 -20.32 12.48 8.47
CA THR A 276 -21.38 12.38 7.45
C THR A 276 -22.47 11.37 7.83
N GLY A 277 -22.48 10.88 9.07
CA GLY A 277 -23.37 9.81 9.51
C GLY A 277 -22.91 8.39 9.14
N VAL A 278 -21.82 8.24 8.37
CA VAL A 278 -21.13 6.96 8.16
C VAL A 278 -20.31 6.63 9.42
N PRO A 279 -20.41 5.42 10.00
CA PRO A 279 -19.74 5.09 11.25
C PRO A 279 -18.22 5.33 11.21
N ALA A 280 -17.70 5.90 12.30
CA ALA A 280 -16.28 6.07 12.49
C ALA A 280 -15.59 4.73 12.79
N LEU A 281 -14.26 4.70 12.67
CA LEU A 281 -13.48 3.59 13.20
C LEU A 281 -13.69 3.45 14.71
N SER A 282 -13.68 2.19 15.11
CA SER A 282 -13.79 1.73 16.47
C SER A 282 -12.38 1.47 17.06
N LEU A 283 -11.39 1.22 16.19
CA LEU A 283 -9.95 1.37 16.42
C LEU A 283 -9.57 2.83 16.64
N THR A 284 -8.60 3.09 17.53
CA THR A 284 -8.10 4.45 17.79
C THR A 284 -6.91 4.76 16.86
N PRO A 285 -7.02 5.73 15.94
CA PRO A 285 -5.88 6.11 15.09
C PRO A 285 -4.74 6.74 15.91
N GLY A 286 -3.52 6.33 15.62
CA GLY A 286 -2.27 6.85 16.19
C GLY A 286 -1.52 7.74 15.20
N ARG A 287 -0.20 7.54 15.11
CA ARG A 287 0.65 8.27 14.15
C ARG A 287 0.45 7.77 12.73
N ALA A 288 0.74 8.61 11.74
CA ALA A 288 0.82 8.21 10.34
C ALA A 288 1.95 8.99 9.64
N GLY A 289 2.44 8.48 8.52
CA GLY A 289 3.48 9.14 7.75
C GLY A 289 3.88 8.37 6.49
N SER A 290 4.90 8.89 5.81
CA SER A 290 5.66 8.15 4.79
C SER A 290 7.05 7.81 5.31
N PHE A 291 7.73 6.85 4.69
CA PHE A 291 9.14 6.58 4.98
C PHE A 291 9.99 6.84 3.73
N ASP A 292 10.78 7.91 3.77
CA ASP A 292 11.75 8.23 2.73
C ASP A 292 12.98 7.31 2.85
N PHE A 293 13.01 6.25 2.05
CA PHE A 293 14.14 5.32 2.01
C PHE A 293 15.32 5.85 1.18
N ALA A 294 15.14 6.85 0.32
CA ALA A 294 16.17 7.30 -0.62
C ALA A 294 17.51 7.71 0.02
N PRO A 295 17.55 8.39 1.19
CA PRO A 295 18.81 8.71 1.86
C PRO A 295 19.47 7.51 2.56
N CYS A 296 18.81 6.35 2.62
CA CYS A 296 19.29 5.19 3.36
C CYS A 296 19.79 4.05 2.47
N VAL A 297 19.34 3.96 1.22
CA VAL A 297 19.61 2.79 0.35
C VAL A 297 20.22 3.19 -0.97
N GLN A 298 21.33 2.55 -1.33
CA GLN A 298 22.05 2.75 -2.60
C GLN A 298 22.25 4.25 -2.93
N THR A 299 22.66 5.03 -1.94
CA THR A 299 22.72 6.51 -1.97
C THR A 299 23.62 7.10 -3.05
N HIS A 300 24.53 6.28 -3.60
CA HIS A 300 25.38 6.63 -4.74
C HIS A 300 24.62 6.64 -6.08
N ARG A 301 23.38 6.14 -6.13
CA ARG A 301 22.57 6.04 -7.35
C ARG A 301 21.64 7.24 -7.51
N SER A 302 21.31 7.56 -8.76
CA SER A 302 20.25 8.52 -9.06
C SER A 302 18.88 8.00 -8.62
N ARG A 303 17.93 8.90 -8.34
CA ARG A 303 16.52 8.56 -8.07
C ARG A 303 15.94 7.67 -9.16
N GLN A 304 16.24 7.95 -10.43
CA GLN A 304 15.78 7.12 -11.55
C GLN A 304 16.30 5.68 -11.45
N ALA A 305 17.60 5.49 -11.16
CA ALA A 305 18.14 4.15 -10.99
C ALA A 305 17.54 3.45 -9.75
N LEU A 306 17.31 4.20 -8.67
CA LEU A 306 16.70 3.69 -7.46
C LEU A 306 15.26 3.21 -7.68
N SER A 307 14.47 3.93 -8.51
CA SER A 307 13.08 3.55 -8.81
C SER A 307 12.91 2.15 -9.40
N TYR A 308 13.84 1.71 -10.26
CA TYR A 308 13.81 0.36 -10.84
C TYR A 308 14.33 -0.73 -9.90
N ARG A 309 15.01 -0.35 -8.82
CA ARG A 309 15.61 -1.27 -7.85
C ARG A 309 14.70 -1.47 -6.64
N ILE A 310 14.17 -0.37 -6.10
CA ILE A 310 13.24 -0.37 -4.97
C ILE A 310 11.83 -0.06 -5.49
N SER A 311 11.48 1.22 -5.55
CA SER A 311 10.24 1.77 -6.11
C SER A 311 10.39 3.28 -6.34
N ASP A 312 9.53 3.87 -7.16
CA ASP A 312 9.33 5.32 -7.28
C ASP A 312 8.35 5.89 -6.24
N HIS A 313 7.64 5.04 -5.51
CA HIS A 313 6.76 5.42 -4.40
C HIS A 313 7.41 5.13 -3.04
N TYR A 314 7.14 5.99 -2.07
CA TYR A 314 7.42 5.73 -0.66
C TYR A 314 6.28 4.93 -0.02
N PRO A 315 6.57 4.00 0.90
CA PRO A 315 5.52 3.37 1.68
C PRO A 315 4.82 4.41 2.56
N LEU A 316 3.49 4.41 2.54
CA LEU A 316 2.67 5.12 3.51
C LEU A 316 2.26 4.19 4.64
N TRP A 317 2.13 4.72 5.85
CA TRP A 317 1.77 3.93 7.01
C TRP A 317 0.89 4.72 7.98
N ALA A 318 0.08 3.96 8.73
CA ALA A 318 -0.72 4.45 9.85
C ALA A 318 -0.67 3.44 11.00
N GLU A 319 -0.56 3.97 12.21
CA GLU A 319 -0.65 3.24 13.47
C GLU A 319 -2.10 3.27 13.96
N PHE A 320 -2.56 2.15 14.51
CA PHE A 320 -3.82 2.07 15.23
C PHE A 320 -3.57 1.41 16.58
N LEU A 321 -4.11 2.02 17.64
CA LEU A 321 -4.04 1.46 18.98
C LEU A 321 -5.14 0.41 19.13
N LEU A 322 -4.73 -0.76 19.62
CA LEU A 322 -5.63 -1.85 19.95
C LEU A 322 -6.33 -1.56 21.26
N ARG A 323 -7.57 -2.01 21.38
CA ARG A 323 -8.33 -1.88 22.62
C ARG A 323 -7.74 -2.81 23.67
N ALA A 324 -7.70 -2.31 24.91
CA ALA A 324 -7.41 -3.18 26.04
C ALA A 324 -8.56 -4.17 26.26
N ASP A 325 -8.22 -5.38 26.68
CA ASP A 325 -9.18 -6.38 27.18
C ASP A 325 -9.96 -5.87 28.41
#